data_AF-A0A7V6HEZ3-F1
#
_entry.id   AF-A0A7V6HEZ3-F1
#
_cell.length_a   1.000
_cell.length_b   1.000
_cell.length_c   1.000
_cell.angle_alpha   90.00
_cell.angle_beta   90.00
_cell.angle_gamma   90.00
#
_symmetry.space_group_name_H-M   'P 1'
#
loop_
_entity.id
_entity.type
_entity.pdbx_description
1 polymer ?
#
loop_
_entity_poly.entity_id
_entity_poly.type
_entity_poly.pdbx_seq_one_letter_code
_entity_poly.pdbx_strand_id
1 'polypeptide(L)'
;PAAANVYMMEATAADIITGWRSGGVPSKVSKVLGGDWVTVDTPICLGYRPHTHRTTFRGQIGEVLLFDRLLSERERADVEDYLVNKWTRADGADGLFDGAVFDVAAGATLDLGGARSGVTVTGSGTLANGTLGAGFIISPAGDDAIGELALNGVTFGAGAEYRLTVLDTASDRLLVDGDLSALTVVPATAAELTGTSYVIATGAITGKPALSGFPEKFKVIQQGNDLLLTSIGGTVLMLR
;
A
#
# COMPACT_ATOMS: atom_id res chain seq x y z
N PRO A 1 11.38 0.05 29.35
CA PRO A 1 10.84 0.51 28.04
C PRO A 1 9.64 1.42 28.25
N ALA A 2 9.61 2.60 27.63
CA ALA A 2 8.41 3.41 27.61
C ALA A 2 7.34 2.66 26.80
N ALA A 3 6.21 2.32 27.41
CA ALA A 3 5.10 1.71 26.70
C ALA A 3 4.35 2.80 25.93
N ALA A 4 4.24 2.68 24.61
CA ALA A 4 3.28 3.49 23.87
C ALA A 4 1.88 3.06 24.31
N ASN A 5 1.06 4.03 24.72
CA ASN A 5 -0.33 3.78 25.07
C ASN A 5 -1.19 4.21 23.88
N VAL A 6 -1.84 3.24 23.25
CA VAL A 6 -2.83 3.52 22.21
C VAL A 6 -4.19 3.66 22.88
N TYR A 7 -4.92 4.73 22.52
CA TYR A 7 -6.30 4.95 22.93
C TYR A 7 -7.16 4.93 21.68
N MET A 8 -8.19 4.08 21.67
CA MET A 8 -9.18 4.03 20.60
C MET A 8 -10.55 4.38 21.15
N MET A 9 -11.33 5.10 20.36
CA MET A 9 -12.71 5.47 20.67
C MET A 9 -13.56 5.38 19.42
N GLU A 10 -14.77 4.85 19.53
CA GLU A 10 -15.73 4.80 18.43
C GLU A 10 -17.12 5.22 18.90
N ALA A 11 -17.89 5.84 18.02
CA ALA A 11 -19.31 6.10 18.25
C ALA A 11 -20.13 4.89 17.77
N THR A 12 -20.77 4.18 18.70
CA THR A 12 -21.55 2.95 18.41
C THR A 12 -23.05 3.21 18.24
N ALA A 13 -23.53 4.36 18.71
CA ALA A 13 -24.87 4.89 18.50
C ALA A 13 -24.84 6.41 18.71
N ALA A 14 -25.96 7.08 18.43
CA ALA A 14 -26.18 8.43 18.94
C ALA A 14 -25.85 8.44 20.43
N ASP A 15 -24.96 9.34 20.84
CA ASP A 15 -24.56 9.53 22.23
C ASP A 15 -23.78 8.38 22.91
N ILE A 16 -23.31 7.37 22.17
CA ILE A 16 -22.55 6.26 22.76
C ILE A 16 -21.15 6.21 22.19
N ILE A 17 -20.18 6.58 23.00
CA ILE A 17 -18.75 6.39 22.71
C ILE A 17 -18.21 5.21 23.52
N THR A 18 -17.64 4.23 22.82
CA THR A 18 -16.92 3.10 23.41
C THR A 18 -15.42 3.30 23.20
N GLY A 19 -14.58 3.00 24.19
CA GLY A 19 -13.13 3.15 24.05
C GLY A 19 -12.29 2.04 24.68
N TRP A 20 -11.06 1.91 24.18
CA TRP A 20 -10.07 0.89 24.55
C TRP A 20 -8.69 1.50 24.76
N ARG A 21 -7.85 0.82 25.54
CA ARG A 21 -6.45 1.17 25.77
C ARG A 21 -5.53 -0.05 25.66
N SER A 22 -4.31 0.15 25.16
CA SER A 22 -3.24 -0.86 25.22
C SER A 22 -2.57 -0.91 26.60
N GLY A 23 -2.09 -2.08 27.07
CA GLY A 23 -1.11 -2.15 28.17
C GLY A 23 -1.58 -2.37 29.62
N GLY A 24 -2.74 -2.98 29.87
CA GLY A 24 -3.13 -3.42 31.22
C GLY A 24 -4.64 -3.59 31.34
N VAL A 25 -5.06 -4.60 32.14
CA VAL A 25 -6.43 -5.15 32.27
C VAL A 25 -7.48 -4.17 31.75
N PRO A 26 -8.28 -4.53 30.72
CA PRO A 26 -9.21 -3.62 30.09
C PRO A 26 -10.21 -3.15 31.15
N SER A 27 -9.97 -1.97 31.71
CA SER A 27 -11.03 -1.22 32.34
C SER A 27 -11.88 -0.75 31.17
N LYS A 28 -12.87 -1.55 30.78
CA LYS A 28 -14.00 -1.10 29.96
C LYS A 28 -14.63 0.06 30.71
N VAL A 29 -14.14 1.28 30.51
CA VAL A 29 -14.85 2.47 30.93
C VAL A 29 -15.76 2.81 29.76
N SER A 30 -16.85 2.05 29.63
CA SER A 30 -18.01 2.55 28.91
C SER A 30 -18.53 3.70 29.75
N LYS A 31 -18.27 4.93 29.31
CA LYS A 31 -18.99 6.08 29.81
C LYS A 31 -19.99 6.45 28.73
N VAL A 32 -21.22 5.95 28.86
CA VAL A 32 -22.35 6.44 28.08
C VAL A 32 -22.50 7.92 28.44
N LEU A 33 -22.19 8.80 27.51
CA LEU A 33 -22.40 10.23 27.63
C LEU A 33 -23.27 10.65 26.45
N GLY A 34 -24.57 10.81 26.74
CA GLY A 34 -25.50 11.70 26.03
C GLY A 34 -24.79 12.88 25.37
N GLY A 35 -24.82 13.01 24.04
CA GLY A 35 -24.28 14.15 23.34
C GLY A 35 -24.22 13.98 21.81
N ASP A 36 -24.96 14.84 21.11
CA ASP A 36 -24.77 15.07 19.68
C ASP A 36 -23.33 15.52 19.41
N TRP A 37 -22.71 15.04 18.32
CA TRP A 37 -21.41 15.53 17.85
C TRP A 37 -21.58 16.93 17.23
N VAL A 38 -21.78 17.93 18.07
CA VAL A 38 -21.93 19.34 17.66
C VAL A 38 -20.55 19.99 17.61
N THR A 39 -19.85 19.82 16.48
CA THR A 39 -18.51 20.39 16.26
C THR A 39 -18.51 21.91 16.10
N VAL A 40 -19.68 22.52 15.90
CA VAL A 40 -19.84 23.98 15.78
C VAL A 40 -19.78 24.70 17.13
N ASP A 41 -20.27 24.07 18.21
CA ASP A 41 -20.29 24.65 19.55
C ASP A 41 -19.10 24.21 20.40
N THR A 42 -18.47 23.07 20.09
CA THR A 42 -17.28 22.56 20.78
C THR A 42 -16.19 22.13 19.78
N PRO A 43 -15.07 22.88 19.69
CA PRO A 43 -13.93 22.47 18.89
C PRO A 43 -13.37 21.11 19.34
N ILE A 44 -12.91 20.28 18.38
CA ILE A 44 -12.13 19.08 18.70
C ILE A 44 -10.83 19.53 19.37
N CYS A 45 -10.62 19.08 20.61
CA CYS A 45 -9.46 19.45 21.41
C CYS A 45 -8.63 18.21 21.78
N LEU A 46 -7.32 18.29 21.61
CA LEU A 46 -6.38 17.25 22.01
C LEU A 46 -5.67 17.65 23.30
N GLY A 47 -5.63 16.76 24.28
CA GLY A 47 -4.95 17.00 25.55
C GLY A 47 -5.52 18.14 26.39
N TYR A 48 -6.67 18.69 26.01
CA TYR A 48 -7.31 19.82 26.65
C TYR A 48 -8.83 19.69 26.49
N ARG A 49 -9.60 20.11 27.50
CA ARG A 49 -11.04 20.33 27.36
C ARG A 49 -11.36 21.77 27.73
N PRO A 50 -11.90 22.58 26.81
CA PRO A 50 -12.32 23.93 27.12
C PRO A 50 -13.48 23.88 28.14
N HIS A 51 -13.52 24.83 29.07
CA HIS A 51 -14.55 25.03 30.11
C HIS A 51 -14.45 24.21 31.40
N THR A 52 -13.41 23.38 31.59
CA THR A 52 -13.11 22.77 32.90
C THR A 52 -11.66 23.05 33.31
N HIS A 53 -11.48 23.82 34.38
CA HIS A 53 -10.18 24.33 34.87
C HIS A 53 -9.15 23.25 35.31
N ARG A 54 -9.37 21.96 35.05
CA ARG A 54 -8.58 20.85 35.62
C ARG A 54 -8.22 19.69 34.69
N THR A 55 -8.44 19.78 33.38
CA THR A 55 -8.21 18.62 32.48
C THR A 55 -7.22 18.94 31.37
N THR A 56 -5.99 19.32 31.73
CA THR A 56 -4.85 19.36 30.81
C THR A 56 -4.08 18.04 30.88
N PHE A 57 -3.89 17.41 29.73
CA PHE A 57 -2.98 16.28 29.58
C PHE A 57 -1.53 16.78 29.72
N ARG A 58 -0.71 16.01 30.43
CA ARG A 58 0.73 16.24 30.55
C ARG A 58 1.45 15.03 29.98
N GLY A 59 1.99 15.18 28.78
CA GLY A 59 2.70 14.13 28.04
C GLY A 59 2.86 14.51 26.57
N GLN A 60 3.41 13.59 25.79
CA GLN A 60 3.51 13.72 24.33
C GLN A 60 2.41 12.89 23.66
N ILE A 61 1.77 13.46 22.65
CA ILE A 61 0.87 12.75 21.74
C ILE A 61 1.67 12.54 20.46
N GLY A 62 1.98 11.28 20.12
CA GLY A 62 2.73 10.97 18.91
C GLY A 62 1.90 11.13 17.65
N GLU A 63 0.64 10.64 17.68
CA GLU A 63 -0.21 10.56 16.50
C GLU A 63 -1.69 10.50 16.87
N VAL A 64 -2.54 11.06 16.01
CA VAL A 64 -4.01 11.02 16.12
C VAL A 64 -4.58 10.65 14.75
N LEU A 65 -5.39 9.61 14.72
CA LEU A 65 -6.09 9.14 13.53
C LEU A 65 -7.60 9.29 13.74
N LEU A 66 -8.32 9.78 12.72
CA LEU A 66 -9.76 9.95 12.73
C LEU A 66 -10.36 9.24 11.51
N PHE A 67 -11.39 8.44 11.74
CA PHE A 67 -12.08 7.67 10.71
C PHE A 67 -13.54 8.13 10.63
N ASP A 68 -14.06 8.23 9.41
CA ASP A 68 -15.46 8.58 9.11
C ASP A 68 -16.40 7.37 9.09
N ARG A 69 -15.85 6.18 9.36
CA ARG A 69 -16.55 4.90 9.43
C ARG A 69 -16.16 4.13 10.68
N LEU A 70 -16.98 3.14 11.02
CA LEU A 70 -16.65 2.16 12.06
C LEU A 70 -15.53 1.23 11.54
N LEU A 71 -14.50 1.04 12.36
CA LEU A 71 -13.46 0.05 12.10
C LEU A 71 -13.90 -1.31 12.64
N SER A 72 -13.65 -2.37 11.86
CA SER A 72 -13.80 -3.74 12.35
C SER A 72 -12.82 -4.04 13.48
N GLU A 73 -13.06 -5.12 14.24
CA GLU A 73 -12.14 -5.53 15.30
C GLU A 73 -10.73 -5.80 14.77
N ARG A 74 -10.64 -6.34 13.55
CA ARG A 74 -9.36 -6.60 12.89
C ARG A 74 -8.64 -5.32 12.54
N GLU A 75 -9.32 -4.37 11.90
CA GLU A 75 -8.73 -3.08 11.55
C GLU A 75 -8.28 -2.30 12.78
N ARG A 76 -9.04 -2.36 13.89
CA ARG A 76 -8.62 -1.76 15.16
C ARG A 76 -7.35 -2.42 15.70
N ALA A 77 -7.25 -3.75 15.67
CA ALA A 77 -6.05 -4.45 16.09
C ALA A 77 -4.84 -4.05 15.22
N ASP A 78 -5.02 -3.99 13.89
CA ASP A 78 -3.97 -3.60 12.95
C ASP A 78 -3.51 -2.14 13.18
N VAL A 79 -4.43 -1.21 13.49
CA VAL A 79 -4.08 0.18 13.85
C VAL A 79 -3.36 0.27 15.20
N GLU A 80 -3.75 -0.55 16.19
CA GLU A 80 -3.07 -0.61 17.49
C GLU A 80 -1.63 -1.08 17.31
N ASP A 81 -1.44 -2.18 16.58
CA ASP A 81 -0.13 -2.74 16.27
C ASP A 81 0.72 -1.74 15.49
N TYR A 82 0.14 -1.02 14.52
CA TYR A 82 0.80 0.06 13.79
C TYR A 82 1.34 1.13 14.74
N LEU A 83 0.49 1.70 15.59
CA LEU A 83 0.85 2.80 16.49
C LEU A 83 1.87 2.34 17.55
N VAL A 84 1.70 1.16 18.14
CA VAL A 84 2.66 0.62 19.11
C VAL A 84 4.02 0.42 18.44
N ASN A 85 4.06 -0.26 17.29
CA ASN A 85 5.32 -0.53 16.60
C ASN A 85 6.02 0.76 16.18
N LYS A 86 5.29 1.71 15.58
CA LYS A 86 5.85 2.99 15.13
C LYS A 86 6.49 3.80 16.27
N TRP A 87 5.86 3.84 17.43
CA TRP A 87 6.27 4.72 18.52
C TRP A 87 7.14 4.03 19.60
N THR A 88 7.31 2.70 19.54
CA THR A 88 8.15 1.95 20.50
C THR A 88 9.42 1.33 19.89
N ARG A 89 9.51 1.19 18.56
CA ARG A 89 10.72 0.66 17.92
C ARG A 89 11.88 1.66 18.05
N ALA A 90 13.09 1.13 18.25
CA ALA A 90 14.30 1.96 18.30
C ALA A 90 14.52 2.72 16.98
N ASP A 91 14.14 2.11 15.88
CA ASP A 91 14.23 2.66 14.51
C ASP A 91 12.95 3.41 14.10
N GLY A 92 12.01 3.62 15.04
CA GLY A 92 10.74 4.30 14.78
C GLY A 92 9.87 3.60 13.73
N ALA A 93 9.49 4.35 12.68
CA ALA A 93 8.64 3.86 11.59
C ALA A 93 9.40 3.10 10.50
N ASP A 94 10.72 3.03 10.57
CA ASP A 94 11.54 2.40 9.52
C ASP A 94 11.28 0.90 9.47
N GLY A 95 11.01 0.39 8.26
CA GLY A 95 10.69 -1.03 8.03
C GLY A 95 9.37 -1.48 8.69
N LEU A 96 8.50 -0.56 9.10
CA LEU A 96 7.23 -0.90 9.76
C LEU A 96 6.31 -1.78 8.90
N PHE A 97 6.41 -1.62 7.58
CA PHE A 97 5.62 -2.35 6.60
C PHE A 97 6.43 -3.41 5.86
N ASP A 98 7.62 -3.78 6.35
CA ASP A 98 8.42 -4.81 5.72
C ASP A 98 7.70 -6.17 5.79
N GLY A 99 7.58 -6.84 4.65
CA GLY A 99 6.78 -8.05 4.45
C GLY A 99 5.26 -7.82 4.39
N ALA A 100 4.76 -6.59 4.48
CA ALA A 100 3.33 -6.32 4.40
C ALA A 100 2.80 -6.52 2.97
N VAL A 101 1.56 -7.00 2.87
CA VAL A 101 0.83 -7.13 1.60
C VAL A 101 -0.35 -6.17 1.63
N PHE A 102 -0.43 -5.28 0.64
CA PHE A 102 -1.55 -4.36 0.47
C PHE A 102 -2.34 -4.73 -0.78
N ASP A 103 -3.62 -5.06 -0.60
CA ASP A 103 -4.54 -5.23 -1.72
C ASP A 103 -5.22 -3.90 -2.03
N VAL A 104 -4.87 -3.30 -3.18
CA VAL A 104 -5.42 -2.02 -3.61
C VAL A 104 -6.61 -2.29 -4.52
N ALA A 105 -7.81 -2.17 -3.96
CA ALA A 105 -9.05 -2.42 -4.69
C ALA A 105 -9.21 -1.53 -5.94
N ALA A 106 -10.01 -2.00 -6.90
CA ALA A 106 -10.36 -1.24 -8.10
C ALA A 106 -10.90 0.16 -7.74
N GLY A 107 -10.34 1.20 -8.37
CA GLY A 107 -10.70 2.60 -8.12
C GLY A 107 -10.13 3.19 -6.82
N ALA A 108 -9.43 2.42 -6.00
CA ALA A 108 -8.69 2.93 -4.86
C ALA A 108 -7.29 3.39 -5.27
N THR A 109 -6.74 4.34 -4.50
CA THR A 109 -5.37 4.82 -4.66
C THR A 109 -4.59 4.61 -3.38
N LEU A 110 -3.45 3.92 -3.49
CA LEU A 110 -2.42 3.85 -2.45
C LEU A 110 -1.36 4.90 -2.75
N ASP A 111 -1.43 6.03 -2.03
CA ASP A 111 -0.38 7.04 -2.04
C ASP A 111 0.77 6.63 -1.11
N LEU A 112 1.98 6.48 -1.67
CA LEU A 112 3.15 6.00 -0.95
C LEU A 112 3.89 7.12 -0.22
N GLY A 113 3.70 8.39 -0.62
CA GLY A 113 4.23 9.58 0.02
C GLY A 113 5.76 9.62 0.17
N GLY A 114 6.51 8.94 -0.72
CA GLY A 114 7.98 8.89 -0.65
C GLY A 114 8.58 7.52 -0.97
N ALA A 115 9.81 7.27 -0.50
CA ALA A 115 10.53 6.02 -0.74
C ALA A 115 10.00 4.88 0.13
N ARG A 116 9.73 3.71 -0.48
CA ARG A 116 9.19 2.52 0.18
C ARG A 116 9.93 1.27 -0.28
N SER A 117 10.19 0.36 0.65
CA SER A 117 10.90 -0.91 0.43
C SER A 117 10.19 -2.02 1.19
N GLY A 118 10.40 -3.27 0.77
CA GLY A 118 9.92 -4.44 1.52
C GLY A 118 8.40 -4.65 1.54
N VAL A 119 7.64 -3.95 0.69
CA VAL A 119 6.17 -4.03 0.66
C VAL A 119 5.74 -4.78 -0.59
N THR A 120 4.74 -5.66 -0.47
CA THR A 120 4.05 -6.25 -1.62
C THR A 120 2.73 -5.52 -1.87
N VAL A 121 2.45 -5.17 -3.12
CA VAL A 121 1.17 -4.57 -3.50
C VAL A 121 0.48 -5.42 -4.56
N THR A 122 -0.80 -5.73 -4.29
CA THR A 122 -1.70 -6.49 -5.15
C THR A 122 -2.95 -5.69 -5.49
N GLY A 123 -3.87 -6.32 -6.21
CA GLY A 123 -5.16 -5.73 -6.57
C GLY A 123 -5.13 -5.04 -7.94
N SER A 124 -6.07 -4.13 -8.15
CA SER A 124 -6.29 -3.49 -9.46
C SER A 124 -6.55 -1.99 -9.38
N GLY A 125 -6.09 -1.35 -8.31
CA GLY A 125 -6.16 0.08 -8.10
C GLY A 125 -4.93 0.83 -8.63
N THR A 126 -4.63 1.96 -7.99
CA THR A 126 -3.52 2.85 -8.38
C THR A 126 -2.49 2.98 -7.25
N LEU A 127 -1.20 2.86 -7.57
CA LEU A 127 -0.10 3.29 -6.69
C LEU A 127 0.33 4.70 -7.10
N ALA A 128 0.50 5.59 -6.14
CA ALA A 128 0.83 6.98 -6.42
C ALA A 128 2.03 7.50 -5.60
N ASN A 129 2.72 8.50 -6.16
CA ASN A 129 3.65 9.40 -5.45
C ASN A 129 4.72 8.69 -4.59
N GLY A 130 5.51 7.80 -5.19
CA GLY A 130 6.53 7.06 -4.44
C GLY A 130 7.77 6.64 -5.22
N THR A 131 8.80 6.23 -4.49
CA THR A 131 10.01 5.59 -5.02
C THR A 131 10.09 4.16 -4.48
N LEU A 132 9.95 3.16 -5.34
CA LEU A 132 9.93 1.76 -4.95
C LEU A 132 11.35 1.22 -4.86
N GLY A 133 11.79 0.78 -3.68
CA GLY A 133 13.13 0.29 -3.42
C GLY A 133 13.20 -1.23 -3.29
N ALA A 134 14.32 -1.69 -2.73
CA ALA A 134 14.61 -3.11 -2.56
C ALA A 134 13.49 -3.88 -1.84
N GLY A 135 13.10 -5.02 -2.39
CA GLY A 135 12.07 -5.88 -1.82
C GLY A 135 10.64 -5.33 -1.96
N PHE A 136 10.46 -4.19 -2.63
CA PHE A 136 9.12 -3.76 -3.02
C PHE A 136 8.65 -4.61 -4.21
N ILE A 137 7.49 -5.24 -4.07
CA ILE A 137 6.92 -6.15 -5.06
C ILE A 137 5.60 -5.60 -5.56
N ILE A 138 5.45 -5.55 -6.88
CA ILE A 138 4.18 -5.30 -7.57
C ILE A 138 3.69 -6.64 -8.12
N SER A 139 2.46 -7.04 -7.80
CA SER A 139 1.81 -8.26 -8.30
C SER A 139 0.33 -7.96 -8.60
N PRO A 140 -0.01 -7.44 -9.79
CA PRO A 140 -1.39 -7.08 -10.14
C PRO A 140 -2.35 -8.27 -9.95
N ALA A 141 -3.47 -8.06 -9.26
CA ALA A 141 -4.40 -9.11 -8.81
C ALA A 141 -3.82 -10.30 -8.01
N GLY A 142 -2.52 -10.27 -7.67
CA GLY A 142 -1.81 -11.36 -7.00
C GLY A 142 -1.21 -12.39 -7.96
N ASP A 143 -0.51 -13.39 -7.41
CA ASP A 143 0.29 -14.35 -8.19
C ASP A 143 -0.54 -15.44 -8.91
N ASP A 144 -1.87 -15.46 -8.72
CA ASP A 144 -2.79 -16.52 -9.18
C ASP A 144 -3.88 -16.03 -10.17
N ALA A 145 -3.91 -14.74 -10.49
CA ALA A 145 -4.94 -14.15 -11.34
C ALA A 145 -4.36 -13.07 -12.26
N ILE A 146 -4.98 -12.86 -13.42
CA ILE A 146 -4.60 -11.77 -14.31
C ILE A 146 -5.15 -10.44 -13.79
N GLY A 147 -4.25 -9.49 -13.56
CA GLY A 147 -4.56 -8.17 -13.04
C GLY A 147 -4.04 -7.01 -13.87
N GLU A 148 -4.63 -5.85 -13.66
CA GLU A 148 -4.11 -4.58 -14.15
C GLU A 148 -3.96 -3.61 -12.98
N LEU A 149 -2.78 -2.99 -12.86
CA LEU A 149 -2.47 -2.05 -11.79
C LEU A 149 -1.90 -0.75 -12.36
N ALA A 150 -2.43 0.39 -11.91
CA ALA A 150 -1.97 1.69 -12.39
C ALA A 150 -0.87 2.26 -11.50
N LEU A 151 0.12 2.90 -12.13
CA LEU A 151 1.22 3.59 -11.47
C LEU A 151 1.20 5.06 -11.88
N ASN A 152 1.03 5.96 -10.92
CA ASN A 152 0.95 7.40 -11.16
C ASN A 152 2.03 8.17 -10.39
N GLY A 153 3.00 8.75 -11.09
CA GLY A 153 4.10 9.46 -10.43
C GLY A 153 4.97 8.55 -9.55
N VAL A 154 5.09 7.28 -9.93
CA VAL A 154 5.94 6.30 -9.25
C VAL A 154 7.30 6.22 -9.95
N THR A 155 8.37 6.11 -9.16
CA THR A 155 9.75 5.91 -9.63
C THR A 155 10.31 4.62 -9.03
N PHE A 156 11.32 4.05 -9.67
CA PHE A 156 11.91 2.78 -9.25
C PHE A 156 13.37 2.99 -8.80
N GLY A 157 13.69 2.50 -7.61
CA GLY A 157 15.04 2.26 -7.12
C GLY A 157 15.45 0.80 -7.36
N ALA A 158 16.74 0.52 -7.19
CA ALA A 158 17.26 -0.83 -7.38
C ALA A 158 16.60 -1.85 -6.44
N GLY A 159 16.23 -3.01 -6.99
CA GLY A 159 15.67 -4.13 -6.24
C GLY A 159 14.14 -4.10 -6.07
N ALA A 160 13.44 -3.18 -6.73
CA ALA A 160 12.00 -3.29 -6.91
C ALA A 160 11.69 -4.40 -7.94
N GLU A 161 10.65 -5.18 -7.67
CA GLU A 161 10.25 -6.33 -8.48
C GLU A 161 8.81 -6.18 -8.98
N TYR A 162 8.59 -6.61 -10.23
CA TYR A 162 7.27 -6.86 -10.79
C TYR A 162 7.12 -8.37 -10.98
N ARG A 163 6.31 -9.00 -10.13
CA ARG A 163 5.89 -10.39 -10.30
C ARG A 163 4.78 -10.42 -11.33
N LEU A 164 5.10 -11.02 -12.48
CA LEU A 164 4.24 -11.10 -13.63
C LEU A 164 3.49 -12.43 -13.64
N THR A 165 2.19 -12.39 -13.43
CA THR A 165 1.30 -13.52 -13.70
C THR A 165 0.99 -13.58 -15.19
N VAL A 166 1.06 -14.79 -15.74
CA VAL A 166 0.69 -15.10 -17.12
C VAL A 166 -0.15 -16.36 -17.08
N LEU A 167 -1.32 -16.33 -17.72
CA LEU A 167 -2.24 -17.45 -17.80
C LEU A 167 -2.74 -17.53 -19.24
N ASP A 168 -2.52 -18.69 -19.87
CA ASP A 168 -2.78 -18.93 -21.29
C ASP A 168 -2.12 -17.89 -22.24
N THR A 169 -2.92 -16.93 -22.70
CA THR A 169 -2.52 -15.85 -23.60
C THR A 169 -2.64 -14.46 -22.96
N ALA A 170 -3.10 -14.40 -21.71
CA ALA A 170 -3.24 -13.18 -20.96
C ALA A 170 -2.08 -13.02 -19.96
N SER A 171 -1.77 -11.78 -19.61
CA SER A 171 -0.75 -11.44 -18.64
C SER A 171 -1.20 -10.27 -17.80
N ASP A 172 -0.60 -10.14 -16.63
CA ASP A 172 -0.72 -8.91 -15.87
C ASP A 172 -0.23 -7.72 -16.68
N ARG A 173 -0.78 -6.55 -16.36
CA ARG A 173 -0.44 -5.30 -17.03
C ARG A 173 -0.24 -4.16 -16.03
N LEU A 174 0.87 -3.46 -16.17
CA LEU A 174 1.08 -2.17 -15.50
C LEU A 174 0.66 -1.02 -16.41
N LEU A 175 -0.21 -0.13 -15.94
CA LEU A 175 -0.47 1.14 -16.62
C LEU A 175 0.49 2.19 -16.06
N VAL A 176 1.47 2.63 -16.84
CA VAL A 176 2.58 3.43 -16.31
C VAL A 176 3.17 4.37 -17.35
N ASP A 177 3.36 5.62 -16.92
CA ASP A 177 4.19 6.60 -17.61
C ASP A 177 5.49 6.78 -16.82
N GLY A 178 6.64 6.61 -17.47
CA GLY A 178 7.95 6.79 -16.84
C GLY A 178 9.01 5.74 -17.19
N ASP A 179 10.10 5.77 -16.42
CA ASP A 179 11.25 4.90 -16.61
C ASP A 179 11.13 3.64 -15.73
N LEU A 180 11.15 2.47 -16.37
CA LEU A 180 11.12 1.15 -15.71
C LEU A 180 12.51 0.51 -15.61
N SER A 181 13.58 1.22 -15.95
CA SER A 181 14.94 0.65 -16.07
C SER A 181 15.51 0.05 -14.78
N ALA A 182 15.07 0.53 -13.61
CA ALA A 182 15.47 0.00 -12.31
C ALA A 182 14.58 -1.14 -11.79
N LEU A 183 13.47 -1.44 -12.47
CA LEU A 183 12.56 -2.53 -12.13
C LEU A 183 13.10 -3.86 -12.68
N THR A 184 12.92 -4.93 -11.93
CA THR A 184 13.13 -6.30 -12.41
C THR A 184 11.80 -7.01 -12.54
N VAL A 185 11.47 -7.52 -13.73
CA VAL A 185 10.31 -8.38 -13.92
C VAL A 185 10.73 -9.82 -13.65
N VAL A 186 9.93 -10.54 -12.88
CA VAL A 186 10.10 -11.95 -12.53
C VAL A 186 8.78 -12.70 -12.76
N PRO A 187 8.78 -14.00 -13.10
CA PRO A 187 7.53 -14.76 -13.21
C PRO A 187 6.89 -14.94 -11.82
N ALA A 188 5.58 -14.74 -11.73
CA ALA A 188 4.80 -15.16 -10.57
C ALA A 188 4.80 -16.69 -10.42
N THR A 189 4.43 -17.20 -9.24
CA THR A 189 4.46 -18.64 -8.95
C THR A 189 3.58 -19.45 -9.92
N ALA A 190 2.42 -18.92 -10.31
CA ALA A 190 1.50 -19.56 -11.24
C ALA A 190 1.71 -19.18 -12.71
N ALA A 191 2.83 -18.54 -13.08
CA ALA A 191 3.01 -18.06 -14.45
C ALA A 191 3.17 -19.20 -15.48
N GLU A 192 2.25 -19.25 -16.44
CA GLU A 192 2.18 -20.22 -17.52
C GLU A 192 2.56 -19.60 -18.88
N LEU A 193 3.82 -19.72 -19.27
CA LEU A 193 4.34 -19.12 -20.51
C LEU A 193 4.06 -19.97 -21.76
N THR A 194 2.78 -20.16 -22.10
CA THR A 194 2.36 -20.98 -23.26
C THR A 194 2.36 -20.25 -24.61
N GLY A 195 2.03 -18.96 -24.62
CA GLY A 195 2.12 -18.05 -25.76
C GLY A 195 3.52 -17.48 -26.01
N THR A 196 3.62 -16.68 -27.09
CA THR A 196 4.89 -16.12 -27.58
C THR A 196 5.04 -14.62 -27.33
N SER A 197 3.99 -13.94 -26.88
CA SER A 197 3.99 -12.49 -26.68
C SER A 197 2.91 -12.08 -25.68
N TYR A 198 3.26 -11.23 -24.72
CA TYR A 198 2.39 -10.75 -23.66
C TYR A 198 2.63 -9.26 -23.42
N VAL A 199 1.56 -8.47 -23.29
CA VAL A 199 1.67 -7.04 -22.99
C VAL A 199 1.72 -6.87 -21.48
N ILE A 200 2.90 -6.51 -20.96
CA ILE A 200 3.18 -6.49 -19.51
C ILE A 200 3.10 -5.08 -18.92
N ALA A 201 3.20 -4.05 -19.76
CA ALA A 201 2.95 -2.67 -19.37
C ALA A 201 2.48 -1.84 -20.57
N THR A 202 1.71 -0.78 -20.31
CA THR A 202 1.23 0.17 -21.32
C THR A 202 1.35 1.60 -20.79
N GLY A 203 1.90 2.50 -21.61
CA GLY A 203 1.99 3.94 -21.34
C GLY A 203 3.19 4.61 -22.00
N ALA A 204 3.52 5.83 -21.57
CA ALA A 204 4.68 6.60 -22.03
C ALA A 204 5.97 6.11 -21.35
N ILE A 205 6.40 4.90 -21.74
CA ILE A 205 7.55 4.20 -21.13
C ILE A 205 8.86 4.71 -21.75
N THR A 206 9.82 5.10 -20.91
CA THR A 206 11.10 5.68 -21.34
C THR A 206 12.32 4.79 -21.09
N GLY A 207 12.19 3.72 -20.32
CA GLY A 207 13.24 2.72 -20.12
C GLY A 207 12.68 1.34 -19.80
N LYS A 208 13.44 0.31 -20.15
CA LYS A 208 13.00 -1.10 -20.11
C LYS A 208 13.52 -1.79 -18.85
N PRO A 209 12.69 -2.57 -18.15
CA PRO A 209 13.09 -3.32 -16.98
C PRO A 209 14.02 -4.49 -17.35
N ALA A 210 14.76 -4.97 -16.36
CA ALA A 210 15.47 -6.24 -16.46
C ALA A 210 14.49 -7.43 -16.35
N LEU A 211 14.90 -8.58 -16.88
CA LEU A 211 14.20 -9.86 -16.67
C LEU A 211 15.04 -10.75 -15.76
N SER A 212 14.38 -11.51 -14.89
CA SER A 212 14.99 -12.59 -14.12
C SER A 212 14.01 -13.76 -13.99
N GLY A 213 14.51 -15.00 -13.96
CA GLY A 213 13.69 -16.21 -13.79
C GLY A 213 12.89 -16.67 -15.03
N PHE A 214 12.84 -15.88 -16.10
CA PHE A 214 12.22 -16.28 -17.37
C PHE A 214 13.14 -17.20 -18.21
N PRO A 215 12.59 -18.09 -19.05
CA PRO A 215 13.38 -18.83 -20.03
C PRO A 215 14.13 -17.87 -20.99
N GLU A 216 15.38 -18.18 -21.32
CA GLU A 216 16.30 -17.29 -22.08
C GLU A 216 15.75 -16.77 -23.42
N LYS A 217 14.80 -17.49 -24.03
CA LYS A 217 14.14 -17.08 -25.27
C LYS A 217 13.30 -15.81 -25.13
N PHE A 218 12.84 -15.48 -23.92
CA PHE A 218 12.00 -14.32 -23.67
C PHE A 218 12.83 -13.06 -23.46
N LYS A 219 12.35 -11.95 -24.02
CA LYS A 219 12.96 -10.63 -23.94
C LYS A 219 11.88 -9.56 -23.84
N VAL A 220 12.27 -8.38 -23.36
CA VAL A 220 11.39 -7.21 -23.32
C VAL A 220 11.59 -6.33 -24.56
N ILE A 221 10.52 -6.07 -25.28
CA ILE A 221 10.49 -5.15 -26.42
C ILE A 221 9.44 -4.09 -26.19
N GLN A 222 9.74 -2.85 -26.55
CA GLN A 222 8.75 -1.77 -26.56
C GLN A 222 8.21 -1.61 -27.98
N GLN A 223 6.89 -1.60 -28.13
CA GLN A 223 6.18 -1.44 -29.39
C GLN A 223 5.09 -0.37 -29.21
N GLY A 224 5.34 0.83 -29.74
CA GLY A 224 4.47 1.97 -29.45
C GLY A 224 4.46 2.27 -27.95
N ASN A 225 3.27 2.31 -27.35
CA ASN A 225 3.09 2.53 -25.92
C ASN A 225 3.12 1.22 -25.11
N ASP A 226 3.18 0.05 -25.77
CA ASP A 226 3.18 -1.23 -25.08
C ASP A 226 4.60 -1.75 -24.85
N LEU A 227 4.79 -2.37 -23.70
CA LEU A 227 5.95 -3.15 -23.36
C LEU A 227 5.57 -4.63 -23.39
N LEU A 228 6.25 -5.40 -24.24
CA LEU A 228 5.95 -6.79 -24.48
C LEU A 228 7.04 -7.69 -23.93
N LEU A 229 6.63 -8.72 -23.18
CA LEU A 229 7.43 -9.92 -22.95
C LEU A 229 7.21 -10.87 -24.13
N THR A 230 8.25 -11.10 -24.94
CA THR A 230 8.11 -11.89 -26.17
C THR A 230 9.27 -12.85 -26.40
N SER A 231 8.95 -14.04 -26.94
CA SER A 231 9.94 -15.00 -27.43
C SER A 231 10.18 -14.91 -28.94
N ILE A 232 9.54 -13.95 -29.62
CA ILE A 232 9.64 -13.81 -31.08
C ILE A 232 11.02 -13.20 -31.42
N GLY A 233 11.86 -13.98 -32.09
CA GLY A 233 13.15 -13.55 -32.63
C GLY A 233 12.97 -12.86 -33.99
N GLY A 234 13.55 -11.67 -34.17
CA GLY A 234 13.58 -11.00 -35.48
C GLY A 234 13.81 -9.49 -35.39
N THR A 235 14.58 -8.95 -36.33
CA THR A 235 14.72 -7.51 -36.58
C THR A 235 13.35 -6.93 -36.92
N VAL A 236 12.80 -6.09 -36.04
CA VAL A 236 11.60 -5.29 -36.36
C VAL A 236 12.03 -4.22 -37.37
N LEU A 237 11.85 -4.48 -38.66
CA LEU A 237 12.01 -3.47 -39.69
C LEU A 237 10.77 -2.55 -39.62
N MET A 238 10.91 -1.40 -38.95
CA MET A 238 9.87 -0.36 -39.00
C MET A 238 9.86 0.26 -40.39
N LEU A 239 8.85 -0.06 -41.19
CA LEU A 239 8.48 0.74 -42.34
C LEU A 239 7.72 1.97 -41.82
N ARG A 240 8.28 3.16 -42.09
CA ARG A 240 7.58 4.44 -41.94
C ARG A 240 6.54 4.61 -43.03
#